data_AF-A0A2W4B7X3-F1
#
_entry.id   AF-A0A2W4B7X3-F1
#
_cell.length_a   1.000
_cell.length_b   1.000
_cell.length_c   1.000
_cell.angle_alpha   90.00
_cell.angle_beta   90.00
_cell.angle_gamma   90.00
#
_symmetry.space_group_name_H-M   'P 1'
#
loop_
_entity.id
_entity.type
_entity.pdbx_description
1 polymer ?
#
loop_
_entity_poly.entity_id
_entity_poly.type
_entity_poly.pdbx_seq_one_letter_code
_entity_poly.pdbx_strand_id
1 'polypeptide(L)'
;MYSQNELLKKLKMDIYKHVGAKYTADDLDKRFDLVYSKTNGFTDLMARVRMDGLVEYHFEDYSEYQDLFLDEIVSEILVLLNKVPSKTVEEYLAEVKKEVSKEVLKNNTIDRTDFDDRYYDAENYKLMEKSVKQRADAEGIIRSDDFEILLAGDVTALIDELS
;
A
#
# COMPACT_ATOMS: atom_id res chain seq x y z
N MET A 1 3.23 37.60 0.75
CA MET A 1 2.36 36.87 1.69
C MET A 1 1.85 35.65 1.00
N TYR A 2 1.84 34.54 1.72
CA TYR A 2 1.14 33.34 1.30
C TYR A 2 -0.10 33.21 2.18
N SER A 3 -1.20 32.79 1.59
CA SER A 3 -2.34 32.33 2.36
C SER A 3 -1.95 31.11 3.19
N GLN A 4 -2.59 30.92 4.34
CA GLN A 4 -2.47 29.71 5.16
C GLN A 4 -2.55 28.42 4.32
N ASN A 5 -3.44 28.40 3.32
CA ASN A 5 -3.60 27.27 2.41
C ASN A 5 -2.37 27.03 1.53
N GLU A 6 -1.65 28.07 1.13
CA GLU A 6 -0.42 27.94 0.34
C GLU A 6 0.74 27.40 1.18
N LEU A 7 0.84 27.80 2.45
CA LEU A 7 1.83 27.27 3.39
C LEU A 7 1.61 25.77 3.64
N LEU A 8 0.38 25.37 3.96
CA LEU A 8 0.03 23.95 4.17
C LEU A 8 0.27 23.11 2.90
N LYS A 9 -0.07 23.64 1.73
CA LYS A 9 0.23 22.97 0.45
C LYS A 9 1.73 22.79 0.25
N LYS A 10 2.53 23.82 0.51
CA LYS A 10 3.99 23.75 0.34
C LYS A 10 4.61 22.74 1.31
N LEU A 11 4.20 22.76 2.58
CA LEU A 11 4.67 21.81 3.58
C LEU A 11 4.28 20.37 3.21
N LYS A 12 3.03 20.13 2.80
CA LYS A 12 2.57 18.82 2.31
C LYS A 12 3.41 18.33 1.12
N MET A 13 3.72 19.20 0.17
CA MET A 13 4.56 18.86 -0.99
C MET A 13 5.99 18.50 -0.57
N ASP A 14 6.59 19.24 0.37
CA ASP A 14 7.95 18.94 0.82
C ASP A 14 7.99 17.67 1.66
N ILE A 15 6.99 17.41 2.51
CA ILE A 15 6.83 16.11 3.20
C ILE A 15 6.71 14.98 2.18
N TYR A 16 5.86 15.12 1.15
CA TYR A 16 5.72 14.13 0.09
C TYR A 16 7.06 13.82 -0.60
N LYS A 17 7.85 14.85 -0.94
CA LYS A 17 9.19 14.66 -1.55
C LYS A 17 10.15 13.91 -0.61
N HIS A 18 10.16 14.25 0.68
CA HIS A 18 11.05 13.59 1.65
C HIS A 18 10.64 12.14 1.91
N VAL A 19 9.33 11.85 1.91
CA VAL A 19 8.82 10.47 1.95
C VAL A 19 9.20 9.73 0.68
N GLY A 20 8.98 10.31 -0.51
CA GLY A 20 9.32 9.70 -1.80
C GLY A 20 10.81 9.45 -2.02
N ALA A 21 11.68 10.20 -1.33
CA ALA A 21 13.11 9.92 -1.33
C ALA A 21 13.51 8.70 -0.47
N LYS A 22 12.64 8.25 0.45
CA LYS A 22 12.89 7.18 1.42
C LYS A 22 12.02 5.95 1.21
N TYR A 23 10.85 6.10 0.60
CA TYR A 23 9.87 5.06 0.37
C TYR A 23 10.03 4.50 -1.05
N THR A 24 10.31 3.20 -1.16
CA THR A 24 10.72 2.55 -2.42
C THR A 24 9.57 1.93 -3.22
N ALA A 25 8.38 1.81 -2.64
CA ALA A 25 7.25 1.17 -3.31
C ALA A 25 6.49 2.14 -4.23
N ASP A 26 6.00 1.62 -5.36
CA ASP A 26 5.33 2.36 -6.44
C ASP A 26 3.85 2.73 -6.14
N ASP A 27 3.43 2.71 -4.87
CA ASP A 27 2.08 3.00 -4.41
C ASP A 27 1.96 4.29 -3.58
N LEU A 28 3.05 5.06 -3.45
CA LEU A 28 3.10 6.28 -2.65
C LEU A 28 1.97 7.26 -2.99
N ASP A 29 1.74 7.54 -4.26
CA ASP A 29 0.71 8.50 -4.72
C ASP A 29 -0.70 8.13 -4.27
N LYS A 30 -0.98 6.83 -4.21
CA LYS A 30 -2.30 6.34 -3.82
C LYS A 30 -2.52 6.42 -2.32
N ARG A 31 -1.44 6.34 -1.54
CA ARG A 31 -1.51 6.08 -0.10
C ARG A 31 -1.10 7.25 0.76
N PHE A 32 -0.27 8.16 0.25
CA PHE A 32 0.27 9.28 0.98
C PHE A 32 -0.83 10.09 1.68
N ASP A 33 -1.88 10.47 0.96
CA ASP A 33 -2.98 11.27 1.51
C ASP A 33 -3.79 10.53 2.58
N LEU A 34 -3.89 9.20 2.49
CA LEU A 34 -4.60 8.36 3.46
C LEU A 34 -3.87 8.28 4.81
N VAL A 35 -2.55 8.41 4.81
CA VAL A 35 -1.73 8.31 6.02
C VAL A 35 -1.30 9.68 6.54
N TYR A 36 -1.13 10.67 5.66
CA TYR A 36 -0.72 12.03 6.00
C TYR A 36 -1.63 12.64 7.07
N SER A 37 -2.95 12.57 6.88
CA SER A 37 -3.92 13.14 7.82
C SER A 37 -4.08 12.35 9.13
N LYS A 38 -3.43 11.19 9.25
CA LYS A 38 -3.47 10.31 10.44
C LYS A 38 -2.25 10.50 11.35
N THR A 39 -1.29 11.33 10.94
CA THR A 39 -0.10 11.62 11.73
C THR A 39 -0.42 12.53 12.93
N ASN A 40 0.26 12.31 14.05
CA ASN A 40 0.18 13.21 15.20
C ASN A 40 0.77 14.57 14.83
N GLY A 41 1.89 14.58 14.10
CA GLY A 41 2.51 15.82 13.62
C GLY A 41 1.57 16.65 12.73
N PHE A 42 0.74 16.04 11.88
CA PHE A 42 -0.30 16.78 11.14
C PHE A 42 -1.38 17.33 12.07
N THR A 43 -1.78 16.56 13.09
CA THR A 43 -2.78 17.00 14.07
C THR A 43 -2.28 18.22 14.84
N ASP A 44 -1.02 18.19 15.29
CA ASP A 44 -0.38 19.28 16.03
C ASP A 44 -0.12 20.50 15.15
N LEU A 45 0.30 20.30 13.89
CA LEU A 45 0.38 21.36 12.88
C LEU A 45 -0.98 22.06 12.74
N MET A 46 -2.06 21.30 12.56
CA MET A 46 -3.41 21.86 12.41
C MET A 46 -3.88 22.56 13.68
N ALA A 47 -3.50 22.08 14.86
CA ALA A 47 -3.79 22.74 16.14
C ALA A 47 -3.06 24.07 16.26
N ARG A 48 -1.76 24.11 15.94
CA ARG A 48 -0.95 25.34 15.96
C ARG A 48 -1.48 26.38 14.99
N VAL A 49 -1.74 25.96 13.75
CA VAL A 49 -2.32 26.81 12.71
C VAL A 49 -3.67 27.40 13.14
N ARG A 50 -4.49 26.67 13.89
CA ARG A 50 -5.74 27.20 14.47
C ARG A 50 -5.49 28.18 15.62
N MET A 51 -4.51 27.92 16.48
CA MET A 51 -4.17 28.80 17.60
C MET A 51 -3.60 30.14 17.14
N ASP A 52 -2.76 30.13 16.10
CA ASP A 52 -2.13 31.34 15.59
C ASP A 52 -3.18 32.30 15.01
N GLY A 53 -4.32 31.80 14.51
CA GLY A 53 -5.47 32.62 14.10
C GLY A 53 -5.17 33.58 12.93
N LEU A 54 -4.00 33.43 12.30
CA LEU A 54 -3.51 34.25 11.21
C LEU A 54 -4.13 33.76 9.90
N VAL A 55 -4.79 34.67 9.17
CA VAL A 55 -5.35 34.39 7.84
C VAL A 55 -4.23 34.42 6.78
N GLU A 56 -3.13 35.12 7.07
CA GLU A 56 -2.02 35.39 6.16
C GLU A 56 -0.69 35.11 6.88
N TYR A 57 0.22 34.41 6.20
CA TYR A 57 1.51 34.00 6.74
C TYR A 57 2.68 34.60 5.94
N HIS A 58 3.79 34.81 6.64
CA HIS A 58 5.06 35.24 6.07
C HIS A 58 5.92 34.04 5.68
N PHE A 59 6.89 34.27 4.79
CA PHE A 59 7.81 33.21 4.37
C PHE A 59 8.69 32.72 5.53
N GLU A 60 8.98 33.59 6.50
CA GLU A 60 9.73 33.26 7.72
C GLU A 60 9.01 32.21 8.58
N ASP A 61 7.68 32.20 8.58
CA ASP A 61 6.88 31.20 9.30
C ASP A 61 7.04 29.81 8.67
N TYR A 62 7.30 29.74 7.36
CA TYR A 62 7.51 28.45 6.67
C TYR A 62 8.68 27.66 7.25
N SER A 63 9.81 28.33 7.50
CA SER A 63 10.98 27.69 8.11
C SER A 63 10.67 27.18 9.52
N GLU A 64 9.91 27.94 10.31
CA GLU A 64 9.50 27.50 11.66
C GLU A 64 8.66 26.21 11.59
N TYR A 65 7.61 26.17 10.75
CA TYR A 65 6.80 24.95 10.61
C TYR A 65 7.59 23.77 10.01
N GLN A 66 8.53 24.05 9.10
CA GLN A 66 9.39 23.03 8.53
C GLN A 66 10.27 22.37 9.61
N ASP A 67 10.95 23.19 10.41
CA ASP A 67 11.85 22.72 11.49
C ASP A 67 11.10 21.94 12.58
N LEU A 68 9.84 22.31 12.83
CA LEU A 68 9.02 21.68 13.86
C LEU A 68 8.38 20.37 13.40
N PHE A 69 7.81 20.33 12.19
CA PHE A 69 6.87 19.27 11.81
C PHE A 69 7.35 18.37 10.67
N LEU A 70 8.27 18.82 9.81
CA LEU A 70 8.58 18.08 8.57
C LEU A 70 9.12 16.69 8.88
N ASP A 71 10.18 16.60 9.69
CA ASP A 71 10.85 15.32 9.97
C ASP A 71 9.97 14.36 10.78
N GLU A 72 9.20 14.90 11.72
CA GLU A 72 8.23 14.13 12.52
C GLU A 72 7.18 13.49 11.60
N ILE A 73 6.50 14.29 10.79
CA ILE A 73 5.44 13.79 9.90
C ILE A 73 6.02 12.80 8.88
N VAL A 74 7.20 13.08 8.30
CA VAL A 74 7.88 12.15 7.39
C VAL A 74 8.14 10.80 8.05
N SER A 75 8.65 10.80 9.28
CA SER A 75 8.91 9.57 10.05
C SER A 75 7.63 8.77 10.30
N GLU A 76 6.57 9.44 10.77
CA GLU A 76 5.30 8.78 11.05
C GLU A 76 4.65 8.20 9.79
N ILE A 77 4.68 8.92 8.66
CA ILE A 77 4.19 8.43 7.38
C ILE A 77 4.94 7.17 6.96
N LEU A 78 6.27 7.17 7.03
CA LEU A 78 7.07 6.00 6.65
C LEU A 78 6.74 4.79 7.53
N VAL A 79 6.50 4.98 8.83
CA VAL A 79 6.06 3.91 9.73
C VAL A 79 4.68 3.39 9.31
N LEU A 80 3.73 4.26 9.00
CA LEU A 80 2.38 3.86 8.59
C LEU A 80 2.36 3.14 7.23
N LEU A 81 3.15 3.62 6.26
CA LEU A 81 3.24 3.00 4.94
C LEU A 81 3.86 1.59 5.01
N ASN A 82 4.85 1.40 5.89
CA ASN A 82 5.56 0.13 6.07
C ASN A 82 4.88 -0.86 7.03
N LYS A 83 3.81 -0.45 7.73
CA LYS A 83 3.02 -1.36 8.59
C LYS A 83 2.04 -2.24 7.82
N VAL A 84 1.87 -2.00 6.53
CA VAL A 84 0.96 -2.80 5.70
C VAL A 84 1.52 -4.21 5.54
N PRO A 85 0.69 -5.25 5.70
CA PRO A 85 1.10 -6.61 5.40
C PRO A 85 1.75 -6.70 4.02
N SER A 86 2.79 -7.52 3.91
CA SER A 86 3.54 -7.70 2.67
C SER A 86 3.85 -9.16 2.41
N LYS A 87 3.90 -9.55 1.14
CA LYS A 87 4.36 -10.87 0.69
C LYS A 87 5.16 -10.73 -0.59
N THR A 88 6.16 -11.57 -0.80
CA THR A 88 6.78 -11.71 -2.11
C THR A 88 5.77 -12.32 -3.10
N VAL A 89 6.00 -12.12 -4.40
CA VAL A 89 5.21 -12.80 -5.45
C VAL A 89 5.19 -14.32 -5.22
N GLU A 90 6.34 -14.90 -4.86
CA GLU A 90 6.48 -16.35 -4.63
C GLU A 90 5.65 -16.82 -3.43
N GLU A 91 5.70 -16.10 -2.32
CA GLU A 91 4.91 -16.39 -1.11
C GLU A 91 3.40 -16.33 -1.40
N TYR A 92 2.97 -15.31 -2.14
CA TYR A 92 1.56 -15.13 -2.51
C TYR A 92 1.07 -16.28 -3.40
N LEU A 93 1.83 -16.60 -4.47
CA LEU A 93 1.47 -17.69 -5.38
C LEU A 93 1.45 -19.06 -4.69
N ALA A 94 2.38 -19.30 -3.76
CA ALA A 94 2.42 -20.53 -2.98
C ALA A 94 1.19 -20.68 -2.07
N GLU A 95 0.72 -19.57 -1.47
CA GLU A 95 -0.48 -19.56 -0.64
C GLU A 95 -1.75 -19.81 -1.44
N VAL A 96 -1.90 -19.18 -2.61
CA VAL A 96 -3.02 -19.46 -3.52
C VAL A 96 -3.06 -20.94 -3.88
N LYS A 97 -1.93 -21.50 -4.36
CA LYS A 97 -1.85 -22.91 -4.74
C LYS A 97 -2.24 -23.84 -3.58
N LYS A 98 -1.78 -23.52 -2.36
CA LYS A 98 -2.11 -24.27 -1.16
C LYS A 98 -3.62 -24.28 -0.90
N GLU A 99 -4.28 -23.13 -0.90
CA GLU A 99 -5.73 -23.07 -0.64
C GLU A 99 -6.57 -23.69 -1.77
N VAL A 100 -6.20 -23.49 -3.04
CA VAL A 100 -6.87 -24.16 -4.18
C VAL A 100 -6.74 -25.68 -4.08
N SER A 101 -5.53 -26.19 -3.85
CA SER A 101 -5.29 -27.65 -3.74
C SER A 101 -6.10 -28.29 -2.62
N LYS A 102 -6.24 -27.59 -1.49
CA LYS A 102 -6.98 -28.05 -0.33
C LYS A 102 -8.47 -28.20 -0.63
N GLU A 103 -9.05 -27.33 -1.47
CA GLU A 103 -10.47 -27.37 -1.77
C GLU A 103 -10.79 -28.31 -2.94
N VAL A 104 -10.01 -28.25 -4.03
CA VAL A 104 -10.21 -29.12 -5.20
C VAL A 104 -10.01 -30.61 -4.83
N LEU A 105 -8.98 -30.94 -4.04
CA LEU A 105 -8.71 -32.33 -3.67
C LEU A 105 -9.70 -32.88 -2.63
N LYS A 106 -10.34 -32.03 -1.81
CA LYS A 106 -11.42 -32.48 -0.92
C LYS A 106 -12.63 -33.00 -1.69
N ASN A 107 -12.90 -32.43 -2.86
CA ASN A 107 -14.04 -32.81 -3.69
C ASN A 107 -13.81 -34.13 -4.47
N ASN A 108 -12.64 -34.77 -4.30
CA ASN A 108 -12.24 -36.05 -4.92
C ASN A 108 -12.41 -36.13 -6.45
N THR A 109 -12.50 -34.97 -7.12
CA THR A 109 -12.78 -34.89 -8.56
C THR A 109 -11.51 -35.03 -9.41
N ILE A 110 -10.35 -34.77 -8.82
CA ILE A 110 -9.02 -34.79 -9.46
C ILE A 110 -8.04 -35.51 -8.53
N ASP A 111 -7.23 -36.42 -9.09
CA ASP A 111 -6.15 -37.08 -8.34
C ASP A 111 -4.97 -36.11 -8.11
N ARG A 112 -4.21 -36.32 -7.04
CA ARG A 112 -3.16 -35.37 -6.61
C ARG A 112 -2.05 -35.20 -7.65
N THR A 113 -1.74 -36.24 -8.40
CA THR A 113 -0.76 -36.21 -9.51
C THR A 113 -1.27 -35.43 -10.72
N ASP A 114 -2.59 -35.39 -10.95
CA ASP A 114 -3.19 -34.65 -12.07
C ASP A 114 -3.44 -33.17 -11.73
N PHE A 115 -3.47 -32.84 -10.44
CA PHE A 115 -3.74 -31.47 -9.97
C PHE A 115 -2.67 -30.49 -10.43
N ASP A 116 -1.39 -30.82 -10.27
CA ASP A 116 -0.30 -29.88 -10.58
C ASP A 116 -0.30 -29.49 -12.07
N ASP A 117 -0.45 -30.47 -12.97
CA ASP A 117 -0.52 -30.23 -14.41
C ASP A 117 -1.71 -29.33 -14.76
N ARG A 118 -2.91 -29.65 -14.26
CA ARG A 118 -4.11 -28.83 -14.50
C ARG A 118 -4.02 -27.44 -13.91
N TYR A 119 -3.45 -27.30 -12.72
CA TYR A 119 -3.33 -26.03 -12.01
C TYR A 119 -2.48 -25.02 -12.80
N TYR A 120 -1.33 -25.46 -13.33
CA TYR A 120 -0.46 -24.58 -14.11
C TYR A 120 -0.97 -24.33 -15.53
N ASP A 121 -1.75 -25.26 -16.09
CA ASP A 121 -2.36 -25.09 -17.41
C ASP A 121 -3.61 -24.20 -17.42
N ALA A 122 -4.28 -24.04 -16.27
CA ALA A 122 -5.47 -23.20 -16.10
C ALA A 122 -5.27 -21.77 -16.62
N GLU A 123 -6.28 -21.26 -17.32
CA GLU A 123 -6.27 -19.89 -17.85
C GLU A 123 -6.30 -18.87 -16.71
N ASN A 124 -7.11 -19.11 -15.67
CA ASN A 124 -7.16 -18.24 -14.50
C ASN A 124 -5.83 -18.22 -13.73
N TYR A 125 -5.05 -19.31 -13.74
CA TYR A 125 -3.71 -19.29 -13.13
C TYR A 125 -2.79 -18.34 -13.88
N LYS A 126 -2.74 -18.45 -15.22
CA LYS A 126 -1.88 -17.60 -16.07
C LYS A 126 -2.26 -16.13 -15.96
N LEU A 127 -3.56 -15.82 -15.91
CA LEU A 127 -4.07 -14.46 -15.72
C LEU A 127 -3.72 -13.90 -14.34
N MET A 128 -3.96 -14.68 -13.29
CA MET A 128 -3.63 -14.33 -11.92
C MET A 128 -2.12 -14.10 -11.76
N GLU A 129 -1.27 -15.04 -12.20
CA GLU A 129 0.19 -14.94 -12.06
C GLU A 129 0.73 -13.65 -12.70
N LYS A 130 0.23 -13.32 -13.91
CA LYS A 130 0.54 -12.06 -14.58
C LYS A 130 0.11 -10.85 -13.77
N SER A 131 -1.13 -10.85 -13.25
CA SER A 131 -1.67 -9.75 -12.43
C SER A 131 -0.88 -9.57 -11.13
N VAL A 132 -0.56 -10.65 -10.42
CA VAL A 132 0.25 -10.66 -9.19
C VAL A 132 1.62 -10.03 -9.46
N LYS A 133 2.30 -10.41 -10.54
CA LYS A 133 3.58 -9.82 -10.95
C LYS A 133 3.47 -8.33 -11.30
N GLN A 134 2.33 -7.88 -11.84
CA GLN A 134 2.08 -6.46 -12.11
C GLN A 134 1.76 -5.64 -10.86
N ARG A 135 1.26 -6.28 -9.79
CA ARG A 135 0.98 -5.63 -8.49
C ARG A 135 2.24 -5.46 -7.64
N ALA A 136 3.27 -6.26 -7.88
CA ALA A 136 4.51 -6.18 -7.13
C ALA A 136 5.30 -4.93 -7.51
N ASP A 137 5.99 -4.37 -6.53
CA ASP A 137 6.94 -3.28 -6.76
C ASP A 137 8.23 -3.79 -7.46
N ALA A 138 9.18 -2.89 -7.66
CA ALA A 138 10.49 -3.21 -8.24
C ALA A 138 11.29 -4.26 -7.43
N GLU A 139 10.96 -4.47 -6.15
CA GLU A 139 11.58 -5.47 -5.28
C GLU A 139 10.85 -6.84 -5.33
N GLY A 140 9.75 -6.95 -6.08
CA GLY A 140 8.95 -8.17 -6.15
C GLY A 140 8.03 -8.36 -4.95
N ILE A 141 7.75 -7.29 -4.20
CA ILE A 141 6.93 -7.30 -2.98
C ILE A 141 5.55 -6.73 -3.29
N ILE A 142 4.53 -7.46 -2.85
CA ILE A 142 3.14 -7.03 -2.85
C ILE A 142 2.84 -6.52 -1.46
N ARG A 143 2.30 -5.31 -1.35
CA ARG A 143 1.78 -4.73 -0.11
C ARG A 143 0.29 -4.54 -0.26
N SER A 144 -0.50 -5.06 0.67
CA SER A 144 -1.95 -4.93 0.62
C SER A 144 -2.58 -5.03 2.01
N ASP A 145 -3.48 -4.11 2.31
CA ASP A 145 -4.37 -4.19 3.48
C ASP A 145 -5.50 -5.22 3.27
N ASP A 146 -5.78 -5.57 2.01
CA ASP A 146 -6.90 -6.43 1.59
C ASP A 146 -6.42 -7.78 1.04
N PHE A 147 -5.31 -8.31 1.57
CA PHE A 147 -4.78 -9.60 1.10
C PHE A 147 -5.80 -10.73 1.15
N GLU A 148 -6.65 -10.77 2.16
CA GLU A 148 -7.69 -11.79 2.29
C GLU A 148 -8.69 -11.75 1.14
N ILE A 149 -9.08 -10.54 0.70
CA ILE A 149 -10.02 -10.34 -0.39
C ILE A 149 -9.36 -10.71 -1.73
N LEU A 150 -8.12 -10.28 -1.94
CA LEU A 150 -7.34 -10.64 -3.13
C LEU A 150 -7.18 -12.16 -3.23
N LEU A 151 -6.77 -12.79 -2.12
CA LEU A 151 -6.58 -14.23 -2.04
C LEU A 151 -7.89 -14.97 -2.31
N ALA A 152 -9.00 -14.57 -1.70
CA ALA A 152 -10.30 -15.20 -1.91
C ALA A 152 -10.73 -15.12 -3.38
N GLY A 153 -10.58 -13.95 -4.03
CA GLY A 153 -10.94 -13.78 -5.44
C GLY A 153 -10.10 -14.66 -6.37
N ASP A 154 -8.78 -14.64 -6.20
CA ASP A 154 -7.84 -15.43 -6.98
C ASP A 154 -8.07 -16.96 -6.78
N VAL A 155 -8.34 -17.38 -5.53
CA VAL A 155 -8.62 -18.78 -5.18
C VAL A 155 -9.96 -19.26 -5.76
N THR A 156 -11.04 -18.48 -5.64
CA THR A 156 -12.37 -18.88 -6.15
C THR A 156 -12.36 -19.07 -7.66
N ALA A 157 -11.76 -18.16 -8.43
CA ALA A 157 -11.68 -18.27 -9.89
C ALA A 157 -10.97 -19.55 -10.33
N LEU A 158 -9.91 -19.95 -9.60
CA LEU A 158 -9.18 -21.19 -9.86
C LEU A 158 -9.97 -22.44 -9.48
N ILE A 159 -10.68 -22.43 -8.35
CA ILE A 159 -11.53 -23.54 -7.95
C ILE A 159 -12.66 -23.77 -8.96
N ASP A 160 -13.31 -22.70 -9.42
CA ASP A 160 -14.43 -22.78 -10.38
C ASP A 160 -14.00 -23.33 -11.75
N GLU A 161 -12.75 -23.06 -12.19
CA GLU A 161 -12.21 -23.62 -13.43
C GLU A 161 -11.77 -25.09 -13.27
N LEU A 162 -11.27 -25.47 -12.09
CA LEU A 162 -10.69 -26.79 -11.83
C LEU A 162 -11.71 -27.82 -11.32
N SER A 163 -12.92 -27.41 -10.93
CA SER A 163 -13.99 -28.31 -10.44
C SER A 163 -14.93 -28.77 -11.55
#